data_AF-A0A800M390-F1
#
_entry.id   AF-A0A800M390-F1
#
_cell.length_a   1.000
_cell.length_b   1.000
_cell.length_c   1.000
_cell.angle_alpha   90.00
_cell.angle_beta   90.00
_cell.angle_gamma   90.00
#
_symmetry.space_group_name_H-M   'P 1'
#
loop_
_entity.id
_entity.type
_entity.pdbx_description
1 polymer ?
#
loop_
_entity_poly.entity_id
_entity_poly.type
_entity_poly.pdbx_seq_one_letter_code
_entity_poly.pdbx_strand_id
1 'polypeptide(L)'
;MHAPPPHPGTPALPSGVRAFLLALAVLIAGCEGRVSTAGPGDPPPEAVLLRDVAAADLLTALDERYSPDRTLGYGRARDELYGWEQSTVGALCGVYTDYCVTLQAGDPSAEASRLGINAEHVWPQSMGAREEPLRSDLHHVFPAREQVNSSRGNLPFGEVPDAQADAWYRGSDSQSQTPEAGIETWSERGAGRFEPREDRKGDVARAVFYVVAMYPEQIEPSFFRTMQPALLAWNRADPPDERERQRSAWIASLQGTENPFVVDFTLADRIWNGGVASGETPAPAPTPAETGATGPLWINEIHYDNAGDDTGEGVEIAGPDGTELEGWSLVLVNGSTGEAYRTVPLAGVLVGDGLGMEWVPVEGLQNGSPDGAALVDPSGHVVEAIAWEGTMSALGVRFTDIGVQQTSDTPVSTSLQRVGAGRTGADFQWTSGEATPGWLNAGQRWQ
;
A
#
# COMPACT_ATOMS: atom_id res chain seq x y z
N MET A 1 53.74 14.46 -81.10
CA MET A 1 52.75 13.39 -81.23
C MET A 1 51.67 13.68 -80.19
N HIS A 2 50.74 14.60 -80.46
CA HIS A 2 49.41 14.40 -81.05
C HIS A 2 48.50 13.40 -80.28
N ALA A 3 47.41 13.99 -79.78
CA ALA A 3 46.21 13.54 -79.05
C ALA A 3 45.44 12.37 -79.75
N PRO A 4 44.29 11.82 -79.26
CA PRO A 4 43.30 12.38 -78.30
C PRO A 4 42.59 11.39 -77.33
N PRO A 5 41.66 11.90 -76.46
CA PRO A 5 40.83 11.15 -75.49
C PRO A 5 39.49 10.67 -76.11
N PRO A 6 38.53 10.01 -75.40
CA PRO A 6 37.54 10.71 -74.54
C PRO A 6 36.92 9.91 -73.33
N HIS A 7 36.34 10.64 -72.36
CA HIS A 7 35.21 10.22 -71.47
C HIS A 7 33.87 10.19 -72.28
N PRO A 8 32.67 9.71 -71.85
CA PRO A 8 32.03 9.65 -70.50
C PRO A 8 31.19 8.34 -70.27
N GLY A 9 30.38 8.09 -69.24
CA GLY A 9 29.84 8.88 -68.14
C GLY A 9 29.05 8.02 -67.14
N THR A 10 28.58 8.66 -66.07
CA THR A 10 27.61 8.22 -65.05
C THR A 10 26.16 8.41 -65.52
N PRO A 11 25.17 7.59 -65.08
CA PRO A 11 24.37 7.88 -63.86
C PRO A 11 24.02 6.60 -63.03
N ALA A 12 24.12 6.56 -61.69
CA ALA A 12 23.27 7.10 -60.59
C ALA A 12 22.01 6.27 -60.26
N LEU A 13 21.85 5.88 -58.97
CA LEU A 13 20.63 5.89 -58.10
C LEU A 13 20.88 5.17 -56.73
N PRO A 14 20.12 5.40 -55.63
CA PRO A 14 20.53 6.34 -54.56
C PRO A 14 20.41 5.87 -53.08
N SER A 15 20.89 6.74 -52.17
CA SER A 15 20.49 7.05 -50.77
C SER A 15 20.12 5.90 -49.80
N GLY A 16 20.79 5.69 -48.66
CA GLY A 16 21.12 6.58 -47.54
C GLY A 16 20.68 5.84 -46.25
N VAL A 17 21.22 5.97 -45.03
CA VAL A 17 22.21 6.82 -44.37
C VAL A 17 22.74 5.99 -43.17
N ARG A 18 24.04 6.00 -42.88
CA ARG A 18 24.63 5.47 -41.63
C ARG A 18 25.69 6.45 -41.10
N ALA A 19 25.58 6.71 -39.81
CA ALA A 19 26.60 7.12 -38.82
C ALA A 19 27.32 8.47 -38.97
N PHE A 20 27.25 9.28 -37.91
CA PHE A 20 28.31 10.24 -37.56
C PHE A 20 28.55 10.28 -36.05
N LEU A 21 29.79 9.98 -35.67
CA LEU A 21 30.45 10.20 -34.37
C LEU A 21 31.17 11.56 -34.42
N LEU A 22 31.12 12.36 -33.35
CA LEU A 22 32.11 13.41 -33.03
C LEU A 22 31.98 13.74 -31.51
N ALA A 23 32.92 13.31 -30.66
CA ALA A 23 34.05 14.07 -30.12
C ALA A 23 33.67 15.16 -29.10
N LEU A 24 34.04 14.96 -27.81
CA LEU A 24 34.07 16.02 -26.80
C LEU A 24 35.47 16.09 -26.18
N ALA A 25 36.11 17.25 -26.33
CA ALA A 25 37.45 17.55 -25.85
C ALA A 25 37.42 18.25 -24.48
N VAL A 26 38.47 17.98 -23.71
CA VAL A 26 38.83 18.54 -22.40
C VAL A 26 39.15 20.03 -22.52
N LEU A 27 38.64 20.84 -21.58
CA LEU A 27 39.13 22.19 -21.29
C LEU A 27 39.18 22.39 -19.78
N ILE A 28 40.40 22.47 -19.25
CA ILE A 28 40.73 22.87 -17.88
C ILE A 28 40.95 24.39 -17.90
N ALA A 29 40.15 25.12 -17.13
CA ALA A 29 40.47 26.47 -16.67
C ALA A 29 39.92 26.63 -15.25
N GLY A 30 40.83 26.82 -14.29
CA GLY A 30 40.52 26.91 -12.87
C GLY A 30 39.99 28.26 -12.43
N CYS A 31 39.11 28.25 -11.45
CA CYS A 31 38.90 29.33 -10.49
C CYS A 31 38.97 28.74 -9.08
N GLU A 32 39.67 29.45 -8.22
CA GLU A 32 40.07 29.07 -6.87
C GLU A 32 38.88 28.91 -5.91
N GLY A 33 38.99 27.87 -5.07
CA GLY A 33 38.61 27.86 -3.65
C GLY A 33 37.38 28.65 -3.19
N ARG A 34 36.23 27.97 -3.16
CA ARG A 34 35.40 27.93 -1.95
C ARG A 34 35.03 26.48 -1.67
N VAL A 35 35.59 25.95 -0.58
CA VAL A 35 35.09 24.72 0.04
C VAL A 35 33.66 25.03 0.48
N SER A 36 32.68 24.57 -0.28
CA SER A 36 31.31 24.47 0.19
C SER A 36 31.23 23.22 1.06
N THR A 37 31.16 23.41 2.37
CA THR A 37 30.71 22.39 3.31
C THR A 37 29.21 22.19 3.10
N ALA A 38 28.81 21.52 2.03
CA ALA A 38 27.46 20.99 1.91
C ALA A 38 27.45 19.65 2.66
N GLY A 39 26.64 19.57 3.72
CA GLY A 39 26.21 18.29 4.29
C GLY A 39 25.40 17.48 3.26
N PRO A 40 24.87 16.29 3.63
CA PRO A 40 24.07 15.49 2.72
C PRO A 40 22.88 16.35 2.28
N GLY A 41 22.92 16.80 1.03
CA GLY A 41 21.95 17.73 0.49
C GLY A 41 20.65 16.99 0.23
N ASP A 42 19.56 17.56 0.72
CA ASP A 42 18.21 17.16 0.38
C ASP A 42 18.05 17.03 -1.16
N PRO A 43 17.34 15.99 -1.64
CA PRO A 43 16.98 15.92 -3.04
C PRO A 43 16.16 17.16 -3.44
N PRO A 44 16.27 17.62 -4.69
CA PRO A 44 15.51 18.79 -5.16
C PRO A 44 14.00 18.53 -5.03
N PRO A 45 13.17 19.58 -4.86
CA PRO A 45 11.73 19.43 -4.75
C PRO A 45 11.19 18.82 -6.04
N GLU A 46 10.85 17.52 -6.01
CA GLU A 46 10.15 16.87 -7.11
C GLU A 46 8.82 17.57 -7.34
N ALA A 47 8.45 17.69 -8.61
CA ALA A 47 7.30 18.46 -9.04
C ALA A 47 6.02 17.74 -8.59
N VAL A 48 5.42 18.19 -7.48
CA VAL A 48 4.09 17.77 -7.04
C VAL A 48 3.13 17.86 -8.23
N LEU A 49 2.70 16.71 -8.73
CA LEU A 49 1.92 16.60 -9.96
C LEU A 49 0.50 17.06 -9.70
N LEU A 50 -0.12 17.72 -10.69
CA LEU A 50 -1.54 18.11 -10.61
C LEU A 50 -1.90 18.91 -9.34
N ARG A 51 -0.97 19.73 -8.83
CA ARG A 51 -1.14 20.44 -7.54
C ARG A 51 -2.43 21.26 -7.46
N ASP A 52 -2.87 21.82 -8.58
CA ASP A 52 -4.06 22.67 -8.67
C ASP A 52 -5.36 21.91 -8.97
N VAL A 53 -5.31 20.57 -9.07
CA VAL A 53 -6.48 19.71 -9.29
C VAL A 53 -7.05 19.28 -7.95
N ALA A 54 -8.37 19.42 -7.79
CA ALA A 54 -9.07 19.00 -6.58
C ALA A 54 -9.00 17.48 -6.41
N ALA A 55 -8.98 16.99 -5.17
CA ALA A 55 -8.85 15.55 -4.87
C ALA A 55 -9.88 14.68 -5.61
N ALA A 56 -11.12 15.15 -5.72
CA ALA A 56 -12.20 14.45 -6.42
C ALA A 56 -11.97 14.28 -7.93
N ASP A 57 -11.14 15.15 -8.53
CA ASP A 57 -10.86 15.16 -9.97
C ASP A 57 -9.48 14.55 -10.31
N LEU A 58 -8.67 14.20 -9.29
CA LEU A 58 -7.31 13.70 -9.50
C LEU A 58 -7.28 12.41 -10.31
N LEU A 59 -8.15 11.45 -10.01
CA LEU A 59 -8.19 10.17 -10.74
C LEU A 59 -8.48 10.37 -12.22
N THR A 60 -9.48 11.19 -12.56
CA THR A 60 -9.80 11.54 -13.96
C THR A 60 -8.62 12.25 -14.64
N ALA A 61 -8.01 13.24 -13.97
CA ALA A 61 -6.89 13.97 -14.53
C ALA A 61 -5.63 13.12 -14.71
N LEU A 62 -5.46 12.08 -13.88
CA LEU A 62 -4.38 11.12 -13.99
C LEU A 62 -4.61 10.16 -15.15
N ASP A 63 -5.79 9.54 -15.24
CA ASP A 63 -6.16 8.66 -16.37
C ASP A 63 -5.95 9.38 -17.72
N GLU A 64 -6.44 10.61 -17.85
CA GLU A 64 -6.29 11.40 -19.09
C GLU A 64 -4.84 11.69 -19.51
N ARG A 65 -3.88 11.72 -18.57
CA ARG A 65 -2.51 12.19 -18.81
C ARG A 65 -1.45 11.09 -18.71
N TYR A 66 -1.73 10.02 -18.00
CA TYR A 66 -0.75 9.01 -17.62
C TYR A 66 -1.15 7.60 -18.05
N SER A 67 -2.37 7.38 -18.55
CA SER A 67 -2.71 6.11 -19.20
C SER A 67 -1.79 5.89 -20.40
N PRO A 68 -1.33 4.64 -20.66
CA PRO A 68 -0.33 4.39 -21.68
C PRO A 68 -0.89 4.64 -23.07
N ASP A 69 -0.13 5.33 -23.91
CA ASP A 69 -0.48 5.59 -25.31
C ASP A 69 -0.61 4.29 -26.13
N ARG A 70 0.15 3.27 -25.73
CA ARG A 70 0.25 1.97 -26.40
C ARG A 70 0.82 0.93 -25.44
N THR A 71 0.58 -0.34 -25.77
CA THR A 71 1.29 -1.47 -25.17
C THR A 71 2.01 -2.28 -26.25
N LEU A 72 2.98 -3.10 -25.83
CA LEU A 72 3.85 -3.85 -26.75
C LEU A 72 3.27 -5.21 -27.17
N GLY A 73 2.16 -5.61 -26.55
CA GLY A 73 1.64 -6.97 -26.59
C GLY A 73 2.43 -7.90 -25.67
N TYR A 74 1.71 -8.83 -25.04
CA TYR A 74 2.19 -9.59 -23.89
C TYR A 74 3.56 -10.28 -24.02
N GLY A 75 3.85 -10.93 -25.15
CA GLY A 75 5.14 -11.62 -25.36
C GLY A 75 6.31 -10.64 -25.40
N ARG A 76 6.21 -9.63 -26.27
CA ARG A 76 7.25 -8.62 -26.43
C ARG A 76 7.47 -7.79 -25.16
N ALA A 77 6.39 -7.43 -24.46
CA ALA A 77 6.50 -6.68 -23.20
C ALA A 77 7.42 -7.42 -22.20
N ARG A 78 7.22 -8.72 -22.01
CA ARG A 78 8.05 -9.54 -21.12
C ARG A 78 9.50 -9.65 -21.58
N ASP A 79 9.74 -9.80 -22.88
CA ASP A 79 11.10 -9.88 -23.41
C ASP A 79 11.89 -8.59 -23.16
N GLU A 80 11.27 -7.44 -23.41
CA GLU A 80 11.86 -6.12 -23.18
C GLU A 80 12.10 -5.88 -21.68
N LEU A 81 11.12 -6.22 -20.83
CA LEU A 81 11.23 -6.12 -19.37
C LEU A 81 12.39 -6.94 -18.83
N TYR A 82 12.46 -8.22 -19.16
CA TYR A 82 13.49 -9.09 -18.59
C TYR A 82 14.88 -8.76 -19.10
N GLY A 83 14.98 -8.33 -20.37
CA GLY A 83 16.22 -7.81 -20.94
C GLY A 83 16.71 -6.57 -20.21
N TRP A 84 15.83 -5.60 -19.99
CA TRP A 84 16.15 -4.35 -19.29
C TRP A 84 16.56 -4.59 -17.83
N GLU A 85 15.76 -5.34 -17.06
CA GLU A 85 16.06 -5.65 -15.65
C GLU A 85 17.44 -6.30 -15.50
N GLN A 86 17.75 -7.30 -16.34
CA GLN A 86 19.07 -7.92 -16.35
C GLN A 86 20.18 -6.93 -16.73
N SER A 87 19.95 -6.03 -17.69
CA SER A 87 20.98 -5.08 -18.11
C SER A 87 21.34 -4.06 -17.02
N THR A 88 20.38 -3.71 -16.16
CA THR A 88 20.53 -2.72 -15.10
C THR A 88 21.24 -3.29 -13.88
N VAL A 89 20.92 -4.54 -13.50
CA VAL A 89 21.44 -5.17 -12.27
C VAL A 89 22.53 -6.22 -12.53
N GLY A 90 22.65 -6.70 -13.78
CA GLY A 90 23.54 -7.79 -14.16
C GLY A 90 22.91 -9.19 -14.07
N ALA A 91 21.68 -9.29 -13.55
CA ALA A 91 20.89 -10.53 -13.47
C ALA A 91 19.39 -10.20 -13.49
N LEU A 92 18.56 -11.15 -13.91
CA LEU A 92 17.10 -11.05 -13.78
C LEU A 92 16.68 -11.55 -12.40
N CYS A 93 16.25 -10.64 -11.53
CA CYS A 93 15.85 -10.96 -10.15
C CYS A 93 14.35 -10.80 -9.95
N GLY A 94 13.72 -11.75 -9.25
CA GLY A 94 12.28 -11.73 -8.98
C GLY A 94 11.86 -10.78 -7.86
N VAL A 95 10.79 -10.03 -8.07
CA VAL A 95 10.29 -8.96 -7.18
C VAL A 95 10.07 -9.42 -5.73
N TYR A 96 9.50 -10.60 -5.49
CA TYR A 96 9.19 -11.05 -4.12
C TYR A 96 10.37 -11.70 -3.39
N THR A 97 11.38 -12.22 -4.09
CA THR A 97 12.35 -13.12 -3.43
C THR A 97 13.81 -12.77 -3.64
N ASP A 98 14.17 -11.89 -4.59
CA ASP A 98 15.56 -11.77 -5.07
C ASP A 98 16.13 -13.11 -5.57
N TYR A 99 15.27 -14.05 -5.99
CA TYR A 99 15.71 -15.17 -6.80
C TYR A 99 16.19 -14.62 -8.15
N CYS A 100 17.51 -14.68 -8.37
CA CYS A 100 18.16 -14.14 -9.56
C CYS A 100 18.65 -15.24 -10.49
N VAL A 101 18.52 -15.00 -11.79
CA VAL A 101 19.03 -15.87 -12.86
C VAL A 101 19.76 -15.05 -13.92
N THR A 102 20.62 -15.68 -14.70
CA THR A 102 21.29 -15.04 -15.84
C THR A 102 20.73 -15.60 -17.15
N LEU A 103 20.03 -14.75 -17.89
CA LEU A 103 19.52 -15.03 -19.22
C LEU A 103 20.65 -15.04 -20.23
N GLN A 104 20.63 -16.05 -21.10
CA GLN A 104 21.51 -16.11 -22.27
C GLN A 104 20.91 -15.33 -23.43
N ALA A 105 21.72 -15.05 -24.46
CA ALA A 105 21.22 -14.44 -25.69
C ALA A 105 20.13 -15.31 -26.34
N GLY A 106 19.02 -14.71 -26.74
CA GLY A 106 17.87 -15.43 -27.29
C GLY A 106 16.55 -14.73 -26.98
N ASP A 107 15.53 -15.52 -26.71
CA ASP A 107 14.20 -15.10 -26.24
C ASP A 107 14.24 -15.00 -24.69
N PRO A 108 14.25 -13.78 -24.11
CA PRO A 108 14.39 -13.60 -22.67
C PRO A 108 13.26 -14.24 -21.87
N SER A 109 12.01 -14.14 -22.33
CA SER A 109 10.85 -14.63 -21.58
C SER A 109 10.72 -16.15 -21.61
N ALA A 110 11.10 -16.80 -22.72
CA ALA A 110 11.20 -18.26 -22.80
C ALA A 110 12.32 -18.81 -21.92
N GLU A 111 13.48 -18.16 -21.92
CA GLU A 111 14.62 -18.59 -21.08
C GLU A 111 14.37 -18.36 -19.60
N ALA A 112 13.79 -17.22 -19.21
CA ALA A 112 13.39 -16.95 -17.83
C ALA A 112 12.45 -18.03 -17.29
N SER A 113 11.46 -18.44 -18.10
CA SER A 113 10.52 -19.52 -17.75
C SER A 113 11.24 -20.84 -17.47
N ARG A 114 12.20 -21.23 -18.34
CA ARG A 114 13.02 -22.42 -18.14
C ARG A 114 13.85 -22.37 -16.85
N LEU A 115 14.19 -21.18 -16.38
CA LEU A 115 14.97 -20.93 -15.17
C LEU A 115 14.10 -20.68 -13.92
N GLY A 116 12.77 -20.84 -14.04
CA GLY A 116 11.82 -20.72 -12.94
C GLY A 116 11.38 -19.29 -12.62
N ILE A 117 11.51 -18.36 -13.58
CA ILE A 117 10.96 -17.00 -13.49
C ILE A 117 9.83 -16.81 -14.50
N ASN A 118 8.70 -16.30 -14.03
CA ASN A 118 7.58 -15.90 -14.87
C ASN A 118 7.19 -14.43 -14.62
N ALA A 119 6.14 -13.96 -15.30
CA ALA A 119 5.64 -12.60 -15.14
C ALA A 119 4.64 -12.56 -13.99
N GLU A 120 4.95 -11.77 -12.98
CA GLU A 120 4.02 -11.33 -11.95
C GLU A 120 3.19 -10.18 -12.48
N HIS A 121 1.87 -10.30 -12.36
CA HIS A 121 0.95 -9.17 -12.48
C HIS A 121 0.58 -8.74 -11.08
N VAL A 122 1.18 -7.64 -10.62
CA VAL A 122 0.95 -7.14 -9.25
C VAL A 122 -0.55 -6.89 -9.03
N TRP A 123 -1.27 -6.37 -10.03
CA TRP A 123 -2.72 -6.54 -10.09
C TRP A 123 -3.08 -7.86 -10.79
N PRO A 124 -3.70 -8.86 -10.12
CA PRO A 124 -3.87 -10.18 -10.70
C PRO A 124 -4.70 -10.16 -11.99
N GLN A 125 -4.28 -10.95 -12.98
CA GLN A 125 -5.08 -11.15 -14.21
C GLN A 125 -6.50 -11.62 -13.92
N SER A 126 -6.70 -12.45 -12.88
CA SER A 126 -8.03 -12.92 -12.47
C SER A 126 -8.95 -11.80 -11.96
N MET A 127 -8.41 -10.63 -11.62
CA MET A 127 -9.14 -9.47 -11.11
C MET A 127 -9.27 -8.35 -12.18
N GLY A 128 -9.22 -8.70 -13.47
CA GLY A 128 -9.48 -7.75 -14.57
C GLY A 128 -8.31 -7.52 -15.53
N ALA A 129 -7.08 -7.89 -15.15
CA ALA A 129 -5.88 -7.64 -15.96
C ALA A 129 -5.59 -8.65 -17.09
N ARG A 130 -6.62 -9.31 -17.65
CA ARG A 130 -6.46 -10.31 -18.75
C ARG A 130 -6.45 -9.73 -20.15
N GLU A 131 -6.96 -8.52 -20.30
CA GLU A 131 -7.13 -7.89 -21.61
C GLU A 131 -6.14 -6.73 -21.79
N GLU A 132 -5.81 -6.45 -23.04
CA GLU A 132 -5.03 -5.26 -23.39
C GLU A 132 -5.89 -4.00 -23.19
N PRO A 133 -5.30 -2.87 -22.77
CA PRO A 133 -3.87 -2.65 -22.56
C PRO A 133 -3.32 -3.18 -21.23
N LEU A 134 -4.14 -3.29 -20.18
CA LEU A 134 -3.69 -3.58 -18.82
C LEU A 134 -2.80 -4.84 -18.74
N ARG A 135 -3.16 -5.92 -19.44
CA ARG A 135 -2.38 -7.18 -19.44
C ARG A 135 -0.89 -7.02 -19.74
N SER A 136 -0.52 -6.11 -20.64
CA SER A 136 0.88 -5.95 -21.05
C SER A 136 1.48 -4.59 -20.68
N ASP A 137 0.83 -3.85 -19.79
CA ASP A 137 1.40 -2.64 -19.22
C ASP A 137 2.56 -2.96 -18.26
N LEU A 138 3.76 -2.54 -18.62
CA LEU A 138 4.99 -2.82 -17.86
C LEU A 138 5.04 -2.14 -16.49
N HIS A 139 4.22 -1.11 -16.21
CA HIS A 139 4.21 -0.44 -14.90
C HIS A 139 3.74 -1.34 -13.76
N HIS A 140 3.05 -2.44 -14.06
CA HIS A 140 2.56 -3.40 -13.05
C HIS A 140 3.02 -4.86 -13.28
N VAL A 141 3.84 -5.11 -14.31
CA VAL A 141 4.38 -6.45 -14.61
C VAL A 141 5.83 -6.54 -14.16
N PHE A 142 6.15 -7.56 -13.37
CA PHE A 142 7.49 -7.78 -12.82
C PHE A 142 7.98 -9.22 -13.07
N PRO A 143 9.29 -9.49 -13.11
CA PRO A 143 9.79 -10.85 -12.95
C PRO A 143 9.46 -11.37 -11.55
N ALA A 144 9.03 -12.62 -11.43
CA ALA A 144 8.90 -13.31 -10.14
C ALA A 144 9.28 -14.77 -10.26
N ARG A 145 9.73 -15.35 -9.15
CA ARG A 145 9.95 -16.79 -9.06
C ARG A 145 8.62 -17.51 -9.19
N GLU A 146 8.52 -18.43 -10.14
CA GLU A 146 7.26 -19.06 -10.56
C GLU A 146 6.47 -19.67 -9.40
N GLN A 147 7.16 -20.38 -8.50
CA GLN A 147 6.52 -21.02 -7.33
C GLN A 147 5.91 -19.99 -6.37
N VAL A 148 6.55 -18.83 -6.21
CA VAL A 148 6.09 -17.79 -5.29
C VAL A 148 4.99 -16.95 -5.93
N ASN A 149 5.09 -16.64 -7.22
CA ASN A 149 4.00 -16.06 -8.00
C ASN A 149 2.75 -16.95 -7.91
N SER A 150 2.89 -18.26 -8.12
CA SER A 150 1.79 -19.21 -7.96
C SER A 150 1.24 -19.26 -6.53
N SER A 151 2.09 -19.05 -5.51
CA SER A 151 1.66 -19.02 -4.11
C SER A 151 0.89 -17.74 -3.76
N ARG A 152 1.34 -16.60 -4.31
CA ARG A 152 0.67 -15.30 -4.21
C ARG A 152 -0.69 -15.35 -4.90
N GLY A 153 -0.76 -15.94 -6.10
CA GLY A 153 -2.01 -16.14 -6.84
C GLY A 153 -2.77 -14.83 -7.04
N ASN A 154 -3.93 -14.70 -6.41
CA ASN A 154 -4.73 -13.48 -6.37
C ASN A 154 -4.98 -12.96 -4.94
N LEU A 155 -4.14 -13.37 -3.97
CA LEU A 155 -4.24 -12.88 -2.61
C LEU A 155 -4.06 -11.35 -2.61
N PRO A 156 -4.91 -10.61 -1.89
CA PRO A 156 -4.70 -9.19 -1.68
C PRO A 156 -3.39 -8.99 -0.93
N PHE A 157 -2.70 -7.90 -1.24
CA PHE A 157 -1.55 -7.51 -0.44
C PHE A 157 -1.99 -7.00 0.93
N GLY A 158 -1.11 -7.17 1.91
CA GLY A 158 -1.23 -6.53 3.21
C GLY A 158 -0.26 -7.16 4.20
N GLU A 159 -0.19 -6.56 5.37
CA GLU A 159 0.57 -7.08 6.50
C GLU A 159 0.08 -8.49 6.86
N VAL A 160 1.02 -9.38 7.13
CA VAL A 160 0.86 -10.75 7.58
C VAL A 160 1.58 -10.84 8.92
N PRO A 161 0.85 -10.87 10.05
CA PRO A 161 1.52 -11.06 11.34
C PRO A 161 2.32 -12.37 11.33
N ASP A 162 3.57 -12.36 11.80
CA ASP A 162 4.48 -13.52 11.74
C ASP A 162 3.86 -14.82 12.27
N ALA A 163 3.02 -14.71 13.31
CA ALA A 163 2.34 -15.84 13.93
C ALA A 163 1.23 -16.46 13.06
N GLN A 164 0.76 -15.71 12.05
CA GLN A 164 -0.24 -16.11 11.07
C GLN A 164 0.38 -16.44 9.71
N ALA A 165 1.67 -16.17 9.52
CA ALA A 165 2.42 -16.56 8.33
C ALA A 165 2.53 -18.09 8.25
N ASP A 166 2.04 -18.66 7.14
CA ASP A 166 2.12 -20.09 6.84
C ASP A 166 3.24 -20.42 5.83
N ALA A 167 3.82 -19.41 5.18
CA ALA A 167 4.94 -19.56 4.29
C ALA A 167 5.80 -18.29 4.17
N TRP A 168 7.10 -18.52 4.03
CA TRP A 168 8.16 -17.52 3.97
C TRP A 168 9.05 -17.79 2.76
N TYR A 169 9.39 -16.77 1.97
CA TYR A 169 10.15 -16.90 0.72
C TYR A 169 11.33 -15.92 0.63
N ARG A 170 12.52 -16.45 0.32
CA ARG A 170 13.73 -15.65 0.06
C ARG A 170 14.69 -16.41 -0.84
N GLY A 171 15.14 -15.78 -1.93
CA GLY A 171 15.92 -16.41 -2.98
C GLY A 171 15.30 -17.73 -3.44
N SER A 172 16.08 -18.80 -3.36
CA SER A 172 15.62 -20.17 -3.64
C SER A 172 14.89 -20.84 -2.46
N ASP A 173 14.87 -20.23 -1.29
CA ASP A 173 14.37 -20.83 -0.06
C ASP A 173 12.86 -20.62 0.09
N SER A 174 12.22 -21.58 0.77
CA SER A 174 10.80 -21.58 1.12
C SER A 174 10.64 -22.39 2.40
N GLN A 175 9.95 -21.85 3.39
CA GLN A 175 9.72 -22.50 4.67
C GLN A 175 8.39 -22.09 5.31
N SER A 176 7.89 -22.89 6.25
CA SER A 176 6.63 -22.64 6.96
C SER A 176 6.83 -22.15 8.40
N GLN A 177 8.07 -21.91 8.81
CA GLN A 177 8.41 -21.41 10.14
C GLN A 177 9.00 -20.00 9.99
N THR A 178 8.71 -19.14 10.97
CA THR A 178 9.29 -17.80 11.05
C THR A 178 10.83 -17.87 10.98
N PRO A 179 11.47 -17.12 10.06
CA PRO A 179 12.92 -17.04 9.97
C PRO A 179 13.55 -16.58 11.30
N GLU A 180 14.67 -17.19 11.68
CA GLU A 180 15.38 -16.84 12.93
C GLU A 180 16.03 -15.45 12.88
N ALA A 181 16.27 -14.91 11.67
CA ALA A 181 16.88 -13.61 11.46
C ALA A 181 16.54 -13.06 10.06
N GLY A 182 16.58 -11.74 9.94
CA GLY A 182 16.40 -11.03 8.68
C GLY A 182 15.00 -11.17 8.10
N ILE A 183 13.98 -11.24 8.97
CA ILE A 183 12.56 -11.43 8.66
C ILE A 183 12.12 -10.45 7.56
N GLU A 184 12.55 -9.20 7.65
CA GLU A 184 12.29 -8.11 6.69
C GLU A 184 12.76 -8.40 5.25
N THR A 185 13.65 -9.37 5.08
CA THR A 185 14.17 -9.81 3.77
C THR A 185 13.44 -11.02 3.19
N TRP A 186 12.32 -11.43 3.79
CA TRP A 186 11.46 -12.49 3.31
C TRP A 186 10.12 -11.92 2.84
N SER A 187 9.53 -12.53 1.82
CA SER A 187 8.10 -12.35 1.55
C SER A 187 7.30 -13.41 2.29
N GLU A 188 6.09 -13.07 2.65
CA GLU A 188 5.24 -13.86 3.52
C GLU A 188 3.90 -14.14 2.88
N ARG A 189 3.33 -15.28 3.24
CA ARG A 189 1.94 -15.60 2.96
C ARG A 189 1.31 -16.13 4.24
N GLY A 190 0.13 -15.61 4.55
CA GLY A 190 -0.62 -15.99 5.74
C GLY A 190 -1.88 -15.14 5.84
N ALA A 191 -2.83 -15.53 6.69
CA ALA A 191 -4.04 -14.75 6.94
C ALA A 191 -4.86 -14.36 5.68
N GLY A 192 -4.78 -15.14 4.60
CA GLY A 192 -5.42 -14.81 3.32
C GLY A 192 -4.79 -13.63 2.58
N ARG A 193 -3.56 -13.26 2.92
CA ARG A 193 -2.79 -12.14 2.35
C ARG A 193 -1.42 -12.60 1.88
N PHE A 194 -0.80 -11.74 1.07
CA PHE A 194 0.60 -11.85 0.68
C PHE A 194 1.32 -10.55 1.05
N GLU A 195 2.46 -10.68 1.70
CA GLU A 195 3.31 -9.56 2.09
C GLU A 195 4.63 -9.65 1.30
N PRO A 196 4.97 -8.66 0.46
CA PRO A 196 6.27 -8.60 -0.17
C PRO A 196 7.33 -8.24 0.88
N ARG A 197 8.61 -8.44 0.54
CA ARG A 197 9.72 -7.98 1.39
C ARG A 197 9.61 -6.48 1.67
N GLU A 198 10.16 -6.04 2.79
CA GLU A 198 10.11 -4.64 3.21
C GLU A 198 10.63 -3.68 2.13
N ASP A 199 11.74 -4.01 1.46
CA ASP A 199 12.35 -3.19 0.40
C ASP A 199 11.61 -3.22 -0.95
N ARG A 200 10.40 -3.79 -0.99
CA ARG A 200 9.55 -3.91 -2.18
C ARG A 200 8.11 -3.48 -1.93
N LYS A 201 7.76 -3.15 -0.69
CA LYS A 201 6.40 -2.78 -0.28
C LYS A 201 5.93 -1.53 -1.02
N GLY A 202 6.77 -0.51 -1.14
CA GLY A 202 6.49 0.73 -1.87
C GLY A 202 6.36 0.53 -3.37
N ASP A 203 7.28 -0.23 -3.98
CA ASP A 203 7.25 -0.57 -5.42
C ASP A 203 5.91 -1.24 -5.79
N VAL A 204 5.50 -2.23 -4.99
CA VAL A 204 4.22 -2.95 -5.16
C VAL A 204 3.05 -2.01 -4.98
N ALA A 205 3.06 -1.15 -3.96
CA ALA A 205 2.00 -0.19 -3.71
C ALA A 205 1.80 0.77 -4.87
N ARG A 206 2.88 1.38 -5.40
CA ARG A 206 2.80 2.30 -6.53
C ARG A 206 2.38 1.63 -7.83
N ALA A 207 2.75 0.37 -8.05
CA ALA A 207 2.24 -0.41 -9.17
C ALA A 207 0.74 -0.69 -9.05
N VAL A 208 0.22 -0.97 -7.84
CA VAL A 208 -1.22 -1.14 -7.61
C VAL A 208 -1.96 0.19 -7.81
N PHE A 209 -1.49 1.27 -7.20
CA PHE A 209 -2.11 2.60 -7.32
C PHE A 209 -2.19 3.05 -8.78
N TYR A 210 -1.13 2.81 -9.56
CA TYR A 210 -1.14 3.03 -11.00
C TYR A 210 -2.29 2.30 -11.68
N VAL A 211 -2.43 0.99 -11.45
CA VAL A 211 -3.50 0.20 -12.08
C VAL A 211 -4.88 0.73 -11.71
N VAL A 212 -5.08 1.07 -10.43
CA VAL A 212 -6.36 1.61 -9.96
C VAL A 212 -6.70 2.95 -10.60
N ALA A 213 -5.71 3.80 -10.81
CA ALA A 213 -5.90 5.12 -11.39
C ALA A 213 -6.08 5.10 -12.92
N MET A 214 -5.33 4.26 -13.65
CA MET A 214 -5.37 4.21 -15.12
C MET A 214 -6.42 3.26 -15.68
N TYR A 215 -6.91 2.29 -14.89
CA TYR A 215 -7.84 1.27 -15.38
C TYR A 215 -9.10 1.09 -14.52
N PRO A 216 -9.76 2.17 -14.06
CA PRO A 216 -10.89 2.08 -13.13
C PRO A 216 -12.09 1.30 -13.69
N GLU A 217 -12.23 1.21 -15.02
CA GLU A 217 -13.31 0.46 -15.68
C GLU A 217 -13.03 -1.04 -15.86
N GLN A 218 -11.77 -1.49 -15.73
CA GLN A 218 -11.38 -2.89 -15.97
C GLN A 218 -11.23 -3.71 -14.69
N ILE A 219 -11.11 -3.05 -13.55
CA ILE A 219 -10.76 -3.66 -12.27
C ILE A 219 -11.92 -3.71 -11.29
N GLU A 220 -11.80 -4.57 -10.27
CA GLU A 220 -12.76 -4.65 -9.16
C GLU A 220 -12.35 -3.70 -8.01
N PRO A 221 -13.11 -2.63 -7.73
CA PRO A 221 -12.71 -1.65 -6.70
C PRO A 221 -12.70 -2.23 -5.29
N SER A 222 -13.55 -3.23 -5.01
CA SER A 222 -13.61 -3.91 -3.72
C SER A 222 -12.30 -4.63 -3.40
N PHE A 223 -11.61 -5.18 -4.41
CA PHE A 223 -10.31 -5.83 -4.22
C PHE A 223 -9.26 -4.82 -3.74
N PHE A 224 -9.19 -3.63 -4.36
CA PHE A 224 -8.31 -2.55 -3.92
C PHE A 224 -8.60 -2.11 -2.48
N ARG A 225 -9.88 -1.95 -2.11
CA ARG A 225 -10.27 -1.52 -0.75
C ARG A 225 -9.70 -2.43 0.35
N THR A 226 -9.55 -3.73 0.09
CA THR A 226 -8.98 -4.68 1.08
C THR A 226 -7.48 -4.52 1.34
N MET A 227 -6.75 -3.85 0.43
CA MET A 227 -5.30 -3.66 0.51
C MET A 227 -4.89 -2.18 0.64
N GLN A 228 -5.76 -1.24 0.28
CA GLN A 228 -5.53 0.20 0.31
C GLN A 228 -4.78 0.72 1.55
N PRO A 229 -5.14 0.39 2.81
CA PRO A 229 -4.45 0.98 3.96
C PRO A 229 -3.00 0.50 4.06
N ALA A 230 -2.76 -0.80 3.86
CA ALA A 230 -1.41 -1.35 3.81
C ALA A 230 -0.60 -0.69 2.68
N LEU A 231 -1.17 -0.56 1.49
CA LEU A 231 -0.48 0.07 0.36
C LEU A 231 -0.15 1.55 0.60
N LEU A 232 -1.03 2.31 1.28
CA LEU A 232 -0.75 3.70 1.64
C LEU A 232 0.39 3.78 2.67
N ALA A 233 0.36 2.93 3.69
CA ALA A 233 1.44 2.84 4.66
C ALA A 233 2.78 2.46 3.99
N TRP A 234 2.76 1.46 3.12
CA TRP A 234 3.92 0.99 2.36
C TRP A 234 4.51 2.07 1.46
N ASN A 235 3.66 2.79 0.74
CA ASN A 235 4.12 3.87 -0.15
C ASN A 235 4.79 5.03 0.62
N ARG A 236 4.37 5.29 1.86
CA ARG A 236 5.02 6.30 2.72
C ARG A 236 6.33 5.78 3.32
N ALA A 237 6.34 4.53 3.78
CA ALA A 237 7.47 3.91 4.45
C ALA A 237 8.62 3.59 3.48
N ASP A 238 8.29 3.27 2.23
CA ASP A 238 9.23 2.92 1.17
C ASP A 238 9.01 3.86 -0.05
N PRO A 239 9.50 5.11 -0.01
CA PRO A 239 9.38 6.06 -1.13
C PRO A 239 10.14 5.59 -2.39
N PRO A 240 9.80 6.12 -3.58
CA PRO A 240 10.47 5.73 -4.82
C PRO A 240 11.98 5.88 -4.76
N ASP A 241 12.69 4.82 -5.09
CA ASP A 241 14.15 4.84 -5.24
C ASP A 241 14.58 5.20 -6.67
N GLU A 242 15.88 5.34 -6.88
CA GLU A 242 16.43 5.70 -8.19
C GLU A 242 16.20 4.61 -9.25
N ARG A 243 16.16 3.34 -8.84
CA ARG A 243 15.95 2.23 -9.75
C ARG A 243 14.50 2.23 -10.25
N GLU A 244 13.55 2.48 -9.36
CA GLU A 244 12.14 2.56 -9.71
C GLU A 244 11.85 3.76 -10.62
N ARG A 245 12.45 4.93 -10.35
CA ARG A 245 12.40 6.09 -11.26
C ARG A 245 12.96 5.78 -12.64
N GLN A 246 14.13 5.14 -12.72
CA GLN A 246 14.73 4.74 -14.00
C GLN A 246 13.88 3.72 -14.75
N ARG A 247 13.27 2.77 -14.03
CA ARG A 247 12.35 1.78 -14.60
C ARG A 247 11.11 2.46 -15.18
N SER A 248 10.50 3.38 -14.44
CA SER A 248 9.33 4.15 -14.87
C SER A 248 9.64 4.98 -16.13
N ALA A 249 10.74 5.72 -16.15
CA ALA A 249 11.19 6.49 -17.32
C ALA A 249 11.51 5.61 -18.53
N TRP A 250 12.12 4.45 -18.32
CA TRP A 250 12.36 3.48 -19.39
C TRP A 250 11.05 2.93 -19.97
N ILE A 251 10.09 2.56 -19.12
CA ILE A 251 8.76 2.12 -19.57
C ILE A 251 8.08 3.23 -20.37
N ALA A 252 8.17 4.49 -19.93
CA ALA A 252 7.61 5.63 -20.66
C ALA A 252 8.19 5.76 -22.07
N SER A 253 9.48 5.46 -22.27
CA SER A 253 10.08 5.45 -23.61
C SER A 253 9.44 4.42 -24.56
N LEU A 254 8.84 3.35 -24.01
CA LEU A 254 8.19 2.28 -24.75
C LEU A 254 6.67 2.50 -24.87
N GLN A 255 6.00 2.88 -23.78
CA GLN A 255 4.54 2.94 -23.64
C GLN A 255 3.93 4.34 -23.61
N GLY A 256 4.76 5.39 -23.55
CA GLY A 256 4.35 6.79 -23.67
C GLY A 256 4.39 7.59 -22.36
N THR A 257 4.08 6.94 -21.23
CA THR A 257 3.88 7.62 -19.94
C THR A 257 4.67 6.98 -18.81
N GLU A 258 5.09 7.80 -17.84
CA GLU A 258 5.67 7.33 -16.57
C GLU A 258 4.55 6.93 -15.60
N ASN A 259 4.86 6.11 -14.60
CA ASN A 259 3.96 5.90 -13.47
C ASN A 259 3.93 7.18 -12.62
N PRO A 260 2.81 7.92 -12.56
CA PRO A 260 2.74 9.17 -11.82
C PRO A 260 2.96 8.99 -10.32
N PHE A 261 2.67 7.82 -9.75
CA PHE A 261 2.93 7.51 -8.34
C PHE A 261 4.41 7.28 -8.03
N VAL A 262 5.24 7.01 -9.05
CA VAL A 262 6.71 6.99 -8.93
C VAL A 262 7.28 8.39 -9.05
N VAL A 263 6.67 9.25 -9.88
CA VAL A 263 7.07 10.66 -10.07
C VAL A 263 6.67 11.53 -8.88
N ASP A 264 5.48 11.28 -8.32
CA ASP A 264 4.93 11.97 -7.15
C ASP A 264 4.18 10.95 -6.29
N PHE A 265 4.90 10.30 -5.37
CA PHE A 265 4.31 9.31 -4.48
C PHE A 265 3.28 9.89 -3.51
N THR A 266 3.24 11.22 -3.33
CA THR A 266 2.20 11.90 -2.52
C THR A 266 0.82 11.87 -3.18
N LEU A 267 0.73 11.54 -4.48
CA LEU A 267 -0.54 11.38 -5.18
C LEU A 267 -1.43 10.33 -4.51
N ALA A 268 -0.84 9.25 -3.98
CA ALA A 268 -1.61 8.20 -3.33
C ALA A 268 -2.39 8.75 -2.13
N ASP A 269 -1.73 9.54 -1.28
CA ASP A 269 -2.36 10.17 -0.12
C ASP A 269 -3.36 11.26 -0.51
N ARG A 270 -3.06 12.02 -1.55
CA ARG A 270 -3.95 13.06 -2.06
C ARG A 270 -5.25 12.49 -2.65
N ILE A 271 -5.22 11.26 -3.15
CA ILE A 271 -6.40 10.60 -3.72
C ILE A 271 -7.13 9.79 -2.66
N TRP A 272 -6.42 8.99 -1.88
CA TRP A 272 -7.01 7.93 -1.04
C TRP A 272 -6.83 8.14 0.47
N ASN A 273 -6.14 9.22 0.90
CA ASN A 273 -5.97 9.60 2.31
C ASN A 273 -6.46 11.05 2.58
N GLY A 274 -7.63 11.41 2.04
CA GLY A 274 -8.29 12.67 2.43
C GLY A 274 -7.74 13.97 1.81
N GLY A 275 -6.76 13.91 0.89
CA GLY A 275 -6.36 15.09 0.09
C GLY A 275 -5.18 15.90 0.61
N VAL A 276 -4.43 15.41 1.60
CA VAL A 276 -3.22 16.09 2.08
C VAL A 276 -2.07 15.92 1.11
N ALA A 277 -1.75 16.99 0.37
CA ALA A 277 -0.49 17.11 -0.36
C ALA A 277 0.63 17.46 0.63
N SER A 278 1.06 16.50 1.47
CA SER A 278 2.26 16.66 2.27
C SER A 278 3.49 16.38 1.38
N GLY A 279 3.92 17.41 0.66
CA GLY A 279 5.18 17.44 -0.07
C GLY A 279 6.41 17.57 0.84
N GLU A 280 6.47 16.80 1.92
CA GLU A 280 7.67 16.66 2.74
C GLU A 280 8.17 15.22 2.61
N THR A 281 9.32 15.07 1.96
CA THR A 281 10.13 13.85 2.00
C THR A 281 10.27 13.43 3.47
N PRO A 282 9.95 12.18 3.86
CA PRO A 282 10.26 11.73 5.21
C PRO A 282 11.78 11.82 5.36
N ALA A 283 12.23 12.65 6.31
CA ALA A 283 13.60 12.61 6.78
C ALA A 283 13.92 11.17 7.22
N PRO A 284 15.18 10.70 7.09
CA PRO A 284 15.56 9.36 7.54
C PRO A 284 15.09 9.17 8.98
N ALA A 285 14.45 8.02 9.23
CA ALA A 285 13.80 7.67 10.48
C ALA A 285 14.51 8.27 11.70
N PRO A 286 13.85 9.13 12.50
CA PRO A 286 14.41 9.50 13.78
C PRO A 286 14.49 8.23 14.63
N THR A 287 15.68 8.00 15.17
CA THR A 287 15.90 7.08 16.29
C THR A 287 14.85 7.38 17.37
N PRO A 288 14.21 6.37 18.00
CA PRO A 288 13.03 6.56 18.82
C PRO A 288 13.34 7.50 19.98
N ALA A 289 12.76 8.69 19.91
CA ALA A 289 12.73 9.65 21.00
C ALA A 289 11.28 10.11 21.17
N GLU A 290 10.69 9.61 22.26
CA GLU A 290 9.47 10.05 22.93
C GLU A 290 8.79 11.29 22.33
N THR A 291 7.62 11.11 21.74
CA THR A 291 6.59 12.16 21.73
C THR A 291 5.25 11.50 21.98
N GLY A 292 4.84 11.46 23.25
CA GLY A 292 3.51 11.03 23.63
C GLY A 292 2.45 11.98 23.06
N ALA A 293 1.70 11.51 22.07
CA ALA A 293 0.41 12.09 21.74
C ALA A 293 -0.63 11.53 22.73
N THR A 294 -0.73 12.13 23.92
CA THR A 294 -1.76 11.75 24.90
C THR A 294 -3.04 12.55 24.64
N GLY A 295 -3.96 11.99 23.87
CA GLY A 295 -5.39 12.33 23.92
C GLY A 295 -6.18 11.11 24.39
N PRO A 296 -7.36 11.29 25.01
CA PRO A 296 -8.10 10.15 25.54
C PRO A 296 -8.55 9.25 24.39
N LEU A 297 -8.27 7.96 24.49
CA LEU A 297 -8.86 6.96 23.63
C LEU A 297 -10.35 6.82 23.94
N TRP A 298 -11.14 6.38 22.96
CA TRP A 298 -12.56 6.05 23.13
C TRP A 298 -12.96 4.85 22.28
N ILE A 299 -14.11 4.28 22.59
CA ILE A 299 -14.76 3.23 21.81
C ILE A 299 -15.58 3.90 20.69
N ASN A 300 -15.31 3.50 19.44
CA ASN A 300 -15.73 4.20 18.24
C ASN A 300 -16.80 3.46 17.43
N GLU A 301 -16.70 2.13 17.37
CA GLU A 301 -17.61 1.26 16.62
C GLU A 301 -17.75 -0.07 17.38
N ILE A 302 -18.92 -0.71 17.31
CA ILE A 302 -19.20 -2.00 17.96
C ILE A 302 -20.09 -2.83 17.05
N HIS A 303 -19.78 -4.13 16.97
CA HIS A 303 -20.62 -5.14 16.36
C HIS A 303 -20.78 -6.30 17.34
N TYR A 304 -21.95 -6.43 17.98
CA TYR A 304 -22.21 -7.41 19.04
C TYR A 304 -23.38 -8.37 18.75
N ASP A 305 -24.23 -8.07 17.77
CA ASP A 305 -25.38 -8.93 17.41
C ASP A 305 -25.69 -8.78 15.91
N ASN A 306 -25.92 -9.91 15.23
CA ASN A 306 -26.38 -9.90 13.84
C ASN A 306 -27.19 -11.14 13.48
N ALA A 307 -27.83 -11.09 12.31
CA ALA A 307 -28.60 -12.19 11.78
C ALA A 307 -27.73 -13.42 11.50
N GLY A 308 -27.90 -14.46 12.30
CA GLY A 308 -27.24 -15.75 12.12
C GLY A 308 -26.36 -16.14 13.30
N ASP A 309 -25.10 -16.46 13.03
CA ASP A 309 -24.15 -17.05 13.98
C ASP A 309 -23.25 -15.99 14.67
N ASP A 310 -23.72 -14.75 14.85
CA ASP A 310 -22.97 -13.63 15.44
C ASP A 310 -21.57 -13.47 14.84
N THR A 311 -21.50 -13.37 13.51
CA THR A 311 -20.22 -13.31 12.79
C THR A 311 -19.66 -11.89 12.72
N GLY A 312 -18.33 -11.74 12.79
CA GLY A 312 -17.66 -10.44 12.62
C GLY A 312 -17.69 -9.54 13.85
N GLU A 313 -17.92 -10.10 15.04
CA GLU A 313 -18.00 -9.33 16.28
C GLU A 313 -16.69 -8.63 16.66
N GLY A 314 -16.82 -7.46 17.27
CA GLY A 314 -15.67 -6.70 17.74
C GLY A 314 -16.00 -5.28 18.17
N VAL A 315 -14.95 -4.58 18.59
CA VAL A 315 -15.01 -3.22 19.11
C VAL A 315 -13.86 -2.43 18.51
N GLU A 316 -14.16 -1.26 17.96
CA GLU A 316 -13.15 -0.34 17.48
C GLU A 316 -12.75 0.66 18.55
N ILE A 317 -11.45 0.87 18.69
CA ILE A 317 -10.86 1.90 19.54
C ILE A 317 -10.36 3.03 18.65
N ALA A 318 -10.63 4.27 19.02
CA ALA A 318 -10.13 5.44 18.32
C ALA A 318 -9.48 6.45 19.28
N GLY A 319 -8.62 7.29 18.72
CA GLY A 319 -7.82 8.24 19.49
C GLY A 319 -6.89 9.03 18.59
N PRO A 320 -6.09 9.96 19.14
CA PRO A 320 -5.10 10.66 18.33
C PRO A 320 -4.23 9.68 17.55
N ASP A 321 -3.98 10.00 16.29
CA ASP A 321 -3.03 9.26 15.48
C ASP A 321 -1.65 9.18 16.17
N GLY A 322 -1.01 8.03 16.05
CA GLY A 322 0.26 7.71 16.72
C GLY A 322 0.13 7.31 18.18
N THR A 323 -1.08 7.12 18.72
CA THR A 323 -1.25 6.70 20.12
C THR A 323 -0.87 5.23 20.31
N GLU A 324 0.14 4.97 21.14
CA GLU A 324 0.53 3.63 21.59
C GLU A 324 -0.57 3.00 22.45
N LEU A 325 -0.94 1.77 22.12
CA LEU A 325 -1.95 1.00 22.85
C LEU A 325 -1.36 0.07 23.90
N GLU A 326 -0.02 -0.03 24.00
CA GLU A 326 0.63 -0.88 25.00
C GLU A 326 0.16 -0.53 26.42
N GLY A 327 -0.31 -1.57 27.14
CA GLY A 327 -0.82 -1.44 28.51
C GLY A 327 -2.28 -0.99 28.63
N TRP A 328 -2.92 -0.56 27.54
CA TRP A 328 -4.37 -0.34 27.53
C TRP A 328 -5.13 -1.67 27.46
N SER A 329 -6.38 -1.67 27.91
CA SER A 329 -7.23 -2.86 27.80
C SER A 329 -8.70 -2.52 27.56
N LEU A 330 -9.35 -3.38 26.78
CA LEU A 330 -10.80 -3.42 26.60
C LEU A 330 -11.39 -4.46 27.57
N VAL A 331 -12.26 -4.03 28.47
CA VAL A 331 -12.92 -4.89 29.47
C VAL A 331 -14.39 -5.03 29.11
N LEU A 332 -14.83 -6.27 28.91
CA LEU A 332 -16.19 -6.62 28.54
C LEU A 332 -16.92 -7.16 29.76
N VAL A 333 -18.12 -6.65 30.00
CA VAL A 333 -18.85 -6.82 31.26
C VAL A 333 -20.26 -7.32 31.00
N ASN A 334 -20.65 -8.33 31.76
CA ASN A 334 -22.01 -8.82 31.78
C ASN A 334 -22.86 -7.92 32.70
N GLY A 335 -23.90 -7.27 32.20
CA GLY A 335 -24.69 -6.34 32.99
C GLY A 335 -25.71 -7.01 33.92
N SER A 336 -25.99 -8.31 33.74
CA SER A 336 -26.79 -9.08 34.69
C SER A 336 -26.03 -9.45 35.97
N THR A 337 -24.73 -9.74 35.87
CA THR A 337 -23.89 -10.07 37.03
C THR A 337 -23.08 -8.87 37.54
N GLY A 338 -22.82 -7.88 36.69
CA GLY A 338 -21.90 -6.77 36.97
C GLY A 338 -20.43 -7.18 36.95
N GLU A 339 -20.13 -8.40 36.45
CA GLU A 339 -18.78 -8.95 36.42
C GLU A 339 -18.15 -8.84 35.02
N ALA A 340 -16.85 -8.56 34.98
CA ALA A 340 -16.08 -8.65 33.75
C ALA A 340 -15.96 -10.12 33.32
N TYR A 341 -16.37 -10.44 32.08
CA TYR A 341 -16.26 -11.79 31.55
C TYR A 341 -15.07 -11.96 30.60
N ARG A 342 -14.51 -10.86 30.09
CA ARG A 342 -13.29 -10.87 29.28
C ARG A 342 -12.53 -9.54 29.40
N THR A 343 -11.21 -9.63 29.43
CA THR A 343 -10.31 -8.48 29.29
C THR A 343 -9.38 -8.75 28.11
N VAL A 344 -9.38 -7.86 27.13
CA VAL A 344 -8.55 -7.93 25.94
C VAL A 344 -7.44 -6.89 26.07
N PRO A 345 -6.16 -7.28 26.17
CA PRO A 345 -5.07 -6.32 26.10
C PRO A 345 -5.02 -5.70 24.70
N LEU A 346 -4.83 -4.39 24.64
CA LEU A 346 -4.61 -3.69 23.38
C LEU A 346 -3.10 -3.64 23.09
N ALA A 347 -2.76 -3.57 21.81
CA ALA A 347 -1.39 -3.53 21.34
C ALA A 347 -1.31 -2.78 20.01
N GLY A 348 -0.09 -2.40 19.62
CA GLY A 348 0.13 -1.61 18.41
C GLY A 348 -0.10 -0.12 18.63
N VAL A 349 -0.19 0.60 17.52
CA VAL A 349 -0.31 2.05 17.48
C VAL A 349 -1.57 2.39 16.70
N LEU A 350 -2.37 3.34 17.18
CA LEU A 350 -3.47 3.88 16.39
C LEU A 350 -2.92 4.62 15.17
N VAL A 351 -3.31 4.19 13.98
CA VAL A 351 -2.88 4.79 12.71
C VAL A 351 -4.07 5.45 12.02
N GLY A 352 -3.91 6.70 11.60
CA GLY A 352 -4.90 7.46 10.84
C GLY A 352 -4.39 8.83 10.41
N ASP A 353 -5.29 9.73 10.00
CA ASP A 353 -4.93 11.11 9.61
C ASP A 353 -5.35 12.08 10.73
N GLY A 354 -4.53 12.13 11.77
CA GLY A 354 -4.81 12.86 13.02
C GLY A 354 -5.77 12.16 13.99
N LEU A 355 -6.67 11.31 13.47
CA LEU A 355 -7.53 10.39 14.23
C LEU A 355 -7.23 8.95 13.78
N GLY A 356 -6.61 8.15 14.65
CA GLY A 356 -6.30 6.75 14.40
C GLY A 356 -7.36 5.81 15.00
N MET A 357 -7.46 4.62 14.41
CA MET A 357 -8.47 3.62 14.74
C MET A 357 -7.88 2.21 14.69
N GLU A 358 -8.37 1.33 15.57
CA GLU A 358 -7.99 -0.08 15.60
C GLU A 358 -9.23 -0.94 15.89
N TRP A 359 -9.57 -1.84 14.98
CA TRP A 359 -10.62 -2.83 15.19
C TRP A 359 -10.10 -3.99 16.02
N VAL A 360 -10.70 -4.20 17.19
CA VAL A 360 -10.38 -5.31 18.08
C VAL A 360 -11.40 -6.42 17.85
N PRO A 361 -11.06 -7.51 17.15
CA PRO A 361 -11.97 -8.62 16.96
C PRO A 361 -12.23 -9.33 18.29
N VAL A 362 -13.50 -9.54 18.62
CA VAL A 362 -13.90 -10.20 19.86
C VAL A 362 -15.06 -11.16 19.56
N GLU A 363 -14.75 -12.45 19.46
CA GLU A 363 -15.80 -13.47 19.34
C GLU A 363 -16.54 -13.68 20.65
N GLY A 364 -17.87 -13.77 20.59
CA GLY A 364 -18.77 -13.98 21.72
C GLY A 364 -18.96 -12.73 22.56
N LEU A 365 -19.23 -11.59 21.92
CA LEU A 365 -19.78 -10.44 22.63
C LEU A 365 -21.17 -10.81 23.15
N GLN A 366 -21.50 -10.38 24.36
CA GLN A 366 -22.78 -10.73 24.96
C GLN A 366 -23.85 -9.71 24.54
N ASN A 367 -25.03 -10.21 24.19
CA ASN A 367 -26.19 -9.44 23.72
C ASN A 367 -27.27 -9.28 24.81
N GLY A 368 -26.88 -9.24 26.07
CA GLY A 368 -27.78 -8.99 27.19
C GLY A 368 -28.22 -7.54 27.29
N SER A 369 -29.43 -7.33 27.82
CA SER A 369 -29.97 -6.00 28.12
C SER A 369 -29.87 -5.70 29.63
N PRO A 370 -28.85 -4.92 30.09
CA PRO A 370 -27.68 -4.44 29.35
C PRO A 370 -26.45 -5.37 29.49
N ASP A 371 -25.52 -5.22 28.56
CA ASP A 371 -24.11 -5.61 28.65
C ASP A 371 -23.26 -4.42 28.19
N GLY A 372 -21.94 -4.48 28.37
CA GLY A 372 -21.12 -3.31 28.05
C GLY A 372 -19.62 -3.55 27.93
N ALA A 373 -18.95 -2.49 27.49
CA ALA A 373 -17.51 -2.42 27.30
C ALA A 373 -16.93 -1.19 28.01
N ALA A 374 -15.75 -1.37 28.60
CA ALA A 374 -14.97 -0.31 29.22
C ALA A 374 -13.55 -0.28 28.66
N LEU A 375 -13.06 0.92 28.38
CA LEU A 375 -11.67 1.16 28.01
C LEU A 375 -10.88 1.55 29.25
N VAL A 376 -9.79 0.84 29.54
CA VAL A 376 -9.00 0.98 30.76
C VAL A 376 -7.56 1.33 30.40
N ASP A 377 -7.03 2.37 31.05
CA ASP A 377 -5.67 2.86 30.83
C ASP A 377 -4.60 1.98 31.53
N PRO A 378 -3.30 2.16 31.22
CA PRO A 378 -2.22 1.40 31.84
C PRO A 378 -2.10 1.54 33.36
N SER A 379 -2.73 2.55 33.96
CA SER A 379 -2.78 2.74 35.42
C SER A 379 -3.98 2.07 36.09
N GLY A 380 -4.85 1.44 35.30
CA GLY A 380 -6.04 0.72 35.76
C GLY A 380 -7.27 1.59 35.93
N HIS A 381 -7.30 2.82 35.40
CA HIS A 381 -8.48 3.67 35.44
C HIS A 381 -9.39 3.43 34.23
N VAL A 382 -10.70 3.42 34.46
CA VAL A 382 -11.69 3.37 33.38
C VAL A 382 -11.81 4.75 32.73
N VAL A 383 -11.41 4.84 31.47
CA VAL A 383 -11.41 6.07 30.65
C VAL A 383 -12.76 6.28 29.97
N GLU A 384 -13.39 5.20 29.51
CA GLU A 384 -14.74 5.22 28.97
C GLU A 384 -15.48 3.94 29.34
N ALA A 385 -16.79 4.03 29.58
CA ALA A 385 -17.66 2.89 29.85
C ALA A 385 -19.01 3.09 29.15
N ILE A 386 -19.28 2.21 28.19
CA ILE A 386 -20.52 2.22 27.40
C ILE A 386 -21.26 0.90 27.56
N ALA A 387 -22.58 0.98 27.55
CA ALA A 387 -23.45 -0.18 27.54
C ALA A 387 -24.40 -0.11 26.35
N TRP A 388 -24.86 -1.27 25.90
CA TRP A 388 -25.93 -1.38 24.91
C TRP A 388 -27.19 -1.91 25.58
N GLU A 389 -28.33 -1.53 25.02
CA GLU A 389 -29.67 -1.95 25.47
C GLU A 389 -30.01 -1.60 26.95
N GLY A 390 -29.35 -0.57 27.50
CA GLY A 390 -29.64 -0.04 28.84
C GLY A 390 -28.40 0.44 29.59
N THR A 391 -28.62 1.00 30.79
CA THR A 391 -27.53 1.47 31.66
C THR A 391 -27.21 0.46 32.75
N MET A 392 -25.94 0.29 33.11
CA MET A 392 -25.48 -0.60 34.18
C MET A 392 -24.41 0.04 35.08
N SER A 393 -23.96 -0.69 36.09
CA SER A 393 -22.84 -0.29 36.94
C SER A 393 -21.93 -1.49 37.19
N ALA A 394 -20.65 -1.32 36.91
CA ALA A 394 -19.61 -2.32 37.07
C ALA A 394 -18.25 -1.62 37.15
N LEU A 395 -17.21 -2.34 37.58
CA LEU A 395 -15.85 -1.77 37.71
C LEU A 395 -15.79 -0.48 38.56
N GLY A 396 -16.77 -0.27 39.45
CA GLY A 396 -16.87 0.95 40.26
C GLY A 396 -17.36 2.20 39.52
N VAL A 397 -17.79 2.09 38.24
CA VAL A 397 -18.30 3.19 37.42
C VAL A 397 -19.68 2.90 36.84
N ARG A 398 -20.36 3.93 36.34
CA ARG A 398 -21.62 3.80 35.61
C ARG A 398 -21.33 3.67 34.12
N PHE A 399 -21.91 2.66 33.48
CA PHE A 399 -21.85 2.48 32.03
C PHE A 399 -23.03 3.23 31.40
N THR A 400 -22.75 3.98 30.35
CA THR A 400 -23.75 4.82 29.68
C THR A 400 -24.34 4.09 28.50
N ASP A 401 -25.66 4.02 28.44
CA ASP A 401 -26.39 3.46 27.29
C ASP A 401 -26.10 4.30 26.03
N ILE A 402 -25.65 3.63 24.97
CA ILE A 402 -25.35 4.26 23.68
C ILE A 402 -26.61 4.68 22.92
N GLY A 403 -27.79 4.16 23.28
CA GLY A 403 -29.09 4.59 22.74
C GLY A 403 -29.39 4.11 21.32
N VAL A 404 -28.55 3.24 20.77
CA VAL A 404 -28.75 2.46 19.54
C VAL A 404 -28.48 1.00 19.84
N GLN A 405 -29.08 0.09 19.07
CA GLN A 405 -29.01 -1.35 19.34
C GLN A 405 -28.95 -2.14 18.05
N GLN A 406 -28.32 -3.31 18.12
CA GLN A 406 -28.44 -4.37 17.13
C GLN A 406 -29.48 -5.37 17.62
N THR A 407 -29.95 -6.19 16.68
CA THR A 407 -30.93 -7.26 16.90
C THR A 407 -30.50 -8.48 16.10
N SER A 408 -31.14 -9.61 16.37
CA SER A 408 -30.99 -10.86 15.60
C SER A 408 -31.41 -10.76 14.11
N ASP A 409 -31.87 -9.60 13.64
CA ASP A 409 -32.18 -9.32 12.24
C ASP A 409 -31.18 -8.33 11.60
N THR A 410 -30.20 -7.83 12.37
CA THR A 410 -29.22 -6.84 11.89
C THR A 410 -28.30 -7.48 10.87
N PRO A 411 -28.08 -6.87 9.69
CA PRO A 411 -27.13 -7.41 8.72
C PRO A 411 -25.72 -7.49 9.30
N VAL A 412 -24.97 -8.55 8.93
CA VAL A 412 -23.55 -8.70 9.30
C VAL A 412 -22.68 -7.50 8.86
N SER A 413 -23.09 -6.78 7.82
CA SER A 413 -22.41 -5.60 7.30
C SER A 413 -22.76 -4.30 8.02
N THR A 414 -23.48 -4.35 9.14
CA THR A 414 -23.98 -3.17 9.85
C THR A 414 -23.48 -3.19 11.29
N SER A 415 -22.89 -2.09 11.75
CA SER A 415 -22.42 -1.91 13.12
C SER A 415 -23.07 -0.69 13.79
N LEU A 416 -22.84 -0.55 15.09
CA LEU A 416 -23.13 0.67 15.84
C LEU A 416 -21.87 1.52 15.87
N GLN A 417 -21.97 2.76 15.43
CA GLN A 417 -20.80 3.57 15.13
C GLN A 417 -20.99 5.04 15.52
N ARG A 418 -19.88 5.73 15.82
CA ARG A 418 -19.88 7.15 16.18
C ARG A 418 -19.70 8.05 14.95
N VAL A 419 -20.60 9.01 14.77
CA VAL A 419 -20.59 9.98 13.66
C VAL A 419 -20.67 11.42 14.18
N GLY A 420 -20.31 12.40 13.35
CA GLY A 420 -20.26 13.81 13.73
C GLY A 420 -18.86 14.40 13.61
N ALA A 421 -18.61 15.53 14.26
CA ALA A 421 -17.32 16.21 14.17
C ALA A 421 -16.79 16.59 15.56
N GLY A 422 -15.53 16.28 15.85
CA GLY A 422 -14.97 16.55 17.19
C GLY A 422 -13.56 16.04 17.41
N ARG A 423 -13.11 16.11 18.67
CA ARG A 423 -11.78 15.70 19.14
C ARG A 423 -11.78 14.61 20.19
N THR A 424 -12.95 14.26 20.71
CA THR A 424 -13.11 13.27 21.78
C THR A 424 -14.35 12.44 21.52
N GLY A 425 -14.41 11.24 22.10
CA GLY A 425 -15.57 10.36 21.98
C GLY A 425 -16.92 11.03 22.31
N ALA A 426 -16.92 11.98 23.24
CA ALA A 426 -18.12 12.71 23.68
C ALA A 426 -18.66 13.72 22.65
N ASP A 427 -17.87 14.10 21.65
CA ASP A 427 -18.28 15.04 20.60
C ASP A 427 -19.11 14.34 19.50
N PHE A 428 -19.06 13.01 19.44
CA PHE A 428 -19.73 12.20 18.44
C PHE A 428 -21.03 11.60 18.96
N GLN A 429 -21.92 11.23 18.03
CA GLN A 429 -23.20 10.60 18.33
C GLN A 429 -23.23 9.17 17.78
N TRP A 430 -23.80 8.26 18.55
CA TRP A 430 -23.99 6.88 18.11
C TRP A 430 -25.10 6.79 17.05
N THR A 431 -24.85 5.98 16.03
CA THR A 431 -25.80 5.63 14.97
C THR A 431 -25.64 4.16 14.58
N SER A 432 -26.54 3.64 13.77
CA SER A 432 -26.36 2.35 13.09
C SER A 432 -26.07 2.62 11.61
N GLY A 433 -25.03 1.97 11.07
CA GLY A 433 -24.57 2.19 9.71
C GLY A 433 -23.78 1.03 9.15
N GLU A 434 -23.32 1.14 7.90
CA GLU A 434 -22.43 0.16 7.29
C GLU A 434 -21.12 0.07 8.09
N ALA A 435 -20.70 -1.14 8.43
CA ALA A 435 -19.55 -1.37 9.29
C ALA A 435 -18.24 -0.92 8.63
N THR A 436 -17.37 -0.28 9.41
CA THR A 436 -16.12 0.34 8.96
C THR A 436 -14.92 -0.07 9.81
N PRO A 437 -14.71 -1.37 10.09
CA PRO A 437 -13.66 -1.82 11.01
C PRO A 437 -12.26 -1.40 10.55
N GLY A 438 -11.57 -0.64 11.40
CA GLY A 438 -10.25 -0.04 11.15
C GLY A 438 -10.31 1.26 10.37
N TRP A 439 -11.49 1.88 10.22
CA TRP A 439 -11.70 3.03 9.34
C TRP A 439 -12.65 4.07 9.94
N LEU A 440 -12.48 5.31 9.47
CA LEU A 440 -13.36 6.42 9.84
C LEU A 440 -14.81 6.12 9.44
N ASN A 441 -15.70 6.15 10.43
CA ASN A 441 -17.14 5.99 10.24
C ASN A 441 -17.70 6.98 9.21
N ALA A 442 -18.71 6.54 8.45
CA ALA A 442 -19.34 7.38 7.45
C ALA A 442 -19.98 8.64 8.08
N GLY A 443 -19.42 9.81 7.80
CA GLY A 443 -19.88 11.08 8.38
C GLY A 443 -19.19 11.50 9.68
N GLN A 444 -18.17 10.76 10.13
CA GLN A 444 -17.28 11.18 11.19
C GLN A 444 -16.16 12.09 10.67
N ARG A 445 -15.76 13.09 11.45
CA ARG A 445 -14.73 14.09 11.08
C ARG A 445 -13.90 14.49 12.30
N TRP A 446 -12.58 14.42 12.18
CA TRP A 446 -11.65 14.98 13.16
C TRP A 446 -11.51 16.50 12.97
N GLN A 447 -11.55 17.30 14.04
CA GLN A 447 -11.47 18.78 13.96
C GLN A 447 -10.45 19.41 14.89
#